data_AF-X5LPW7-F1
#
_entry.id   AF-X5LPW7-F1
#
_cell.length_a   1.000
_cell.length_b   1.000
_cell.length_c   1.000
_cell.angle_alpha   90.00
_cell.angle_beta   90.00
_cell.angle_gamma   90.00
#
_symmetry.space_group_name_H-M   'P 1'
#
loop_
_entity.id
_entity.type
_entity.pdbx_description
1 polymer ?
#
loop_
_entity_poly.entity_id
_entity_poly.type
_entity_poly.pdbx_seq_one_letter_code
_entity_poly.pdbx_strand_id
1 'polypeptide(L)'
;MVAGIKWVDEVVENAPYATTVETLDKYDCDFCVHGDDITLTADGKDTYQEVKDHQRYRECKRTCGVSTTDLVGRMLLLTKNHHTQDEHIEQHVERARSLSTDNVAMSPWTRVSRFIPTTTTILEFAEGRPPKPTDKVVYVTGSFDLFHIGHLAFLEKAKEFGDYLIVGILSDQTVNQYKGSNHPIMSIHERVLSVLAYKPVNEVVFGAPYEITSDILDQFNVQAVINGFRDNNSSVVNSSLASIDPFAEAKRRGIYHEVDSGSDMTTDLIIDRIIHHRLEYETRNKKKEKKEADVAKAMNLI
;
A
#
# COMPACT_ATOMS: atom_id res chain seq x y z
N MET A 1 -2.88 5.49 -10.55
CA MET A 1 -2.08 4.95 -9.42
C MET A 1 -0.65 5.45 -9.48
N VAL A 2 0.19 4.98 -10.42
CA VAL A 2 1.63 5.36 -10.49
C VAL A 2 1.83 6.88 -10.53
N ALA A 3 1.08 7.60 -11.39
CA ALA A 3 1.17 9.07 -11.52
C ALA A 3 0.83 9.84 -10.22
N GLY A 4 0.10 9.22 -9.29
CA GLY A 4 -0.27 9.82 -8.01
C GLY A 4 0.83 9.74 -6.94
N ILE A 5 1.87 8.93 -7.14
CA ILE A 5 3.00 8.80 -6.22
C ILE A 5 3.87 10.05 -6.33
N LYS A 6 4.25 10.63 -5.19
CA LYS A 6 4.89 11.96 -5.13
C LYS A 6 6.27 12.08 -5.78
N TRP A 7 6.98 10.97 -5.93
CA TRP A 7 8.29 10.91 -6.60
C TRP A 7 8.19 10.67 -8.10
N VAL A 8 6.99 10.45 -8.65
CA VAL A 8 6.78 10.22 -10.08
C VAL A 8 6.38 11.54 -10.74
N ASP A 9 7.21 12.04 -11.67
CA ASP A 9 6.91 13.24 -12.44
C ASP A 9 5.97 12.94 -13.63
N GLU A 10 6.32 11.93 -14.43
CA GLU A 10 5.56 11.51 -15.63
C GLU A 10 5.37 9.99 -15.66
N VAL A 11 4.28 9.54 -16.31
CA VAL A 11 4.05 8.12 -16.60
C VAL A 11 3.99 7.91 -18.09
N VAL A 12 4.93 7.11 -18.60
CA VAL A 12 4.92 6.63 -19.98
C VAL A 12 4.02 5.40 -20.09
N GLU A 13 2.95 5.51 -20.85
CA GLU A 13 2.06 4.39 -21.15
C GLU A 13 2.65 3.47 -22.23
N ASN A 14 2.26 2.19 -22.18
CA ASN A 14 2.70 1.16 -23.15
C ASN A 14 4.23 1.04 -23.26
N ALA A 15 4.95 1.23 -22.15
CA ALA A 15 6.38 0.99 -22.09
C ALA A 15 6.71 -0.48 -22.45
N PRO A 16 7.79 -0.73 -23.21
CA PRO A 16 8.24 -2.08 -23.51
C PRO A 16 8.49 -2.90 -22.24
N TYR A 17 8.24 -4.22 -22.30
CA TYR A 17 8.41 -5.10 -21.14
C TYR A 17 9.86 -5.13 -20.61
N ALA A 18 10.84 -5.17 -21.52
CA ALA A 18 12.25 -5.08 -21.18
C ALA A 18 12.75 -3.65 -21.44
N THR A 19 13.54 -3.12 -20.51
CA THR A 19 14.18 -1.81 -20.68
C THR A 19 15.30 -1.90 -21.70
N THR A 20 15.28 -1.03 -22.71
CA THR A 20 16.31 -0.95 -23.76
C THR A 20 16.99 0.42 -23.74
N VAL A 21 18.20 0.51 -24.33
CA VAL A 21 18.92 1.78 -24.47
C VAL A 21 18.12 2.76 -25.34
N GLU A 22 17.49 2.26 -26.40
CA GLU A 22 16.58 3.04 -27.26
C GLU A 22 15.43 3.68 -26.47
N THR A 23 14.83 2.95 -25.52
CA THR A 23 13.76 3.49 -24.68
C THR A 23 14.27 4.62 -23.80
N LEU A 24 15.48 4.48 -23.23
CA LEU A 24 16.08 5.53 -22.41
C LEU A 24 16.41 6.77 -23.24
N ASP A 25 16.94 6.60 -24.45
CA ASP A 25 17.25 7.71 -25.35
C ASP A 25 15.99 8.44 -25.83
N LYS A 26 14.91 7.69 -26.10
CA LYS A 26 13.63 8.27 -26.52
C LYS A 26 13.06 9.25 -25.51
N TYR A 27 13.26 8.99 -24.21
CA TYR A 27 12.75 9.81 -23.11
C TYR A 27 13.84 10.59 -22.39
N ASP A 28 15.02 10.74 -23.00
CA ASP A 28 16.15 11.50 -22.46
C ASP A 28 16.51 11.12 -21.00
N CYS A 29 16.47 9.82 -20.70
CA CYS A 29 16.74 9.29 -19.36
C CYS A 29 18.20 8.85 -19.22
N ASP A 30 18.94 9.37 -18.25
CA ASP A 30 20.35 9.00 -18.06
C ASP A 30 20.55 7.50 -17.78
N PHE A 31 19.71 6.90 -16.93
CA PHE A 31 19.79 5.50 -16.53
C PHE A 31 18.43 4.97 -16.06
N CYS A 32 18.27 3.65 -16.01
CA CYS A 32 17.14 3.00 -15.35
C CYS A 32 17.50 2.51 -13.95
N VAL A 33 16.49 2.37 -13.10
CA VAL A 33 16.60 1.80 -11.76
C VAL A 33 15.67 0.59 -11.66
N HIS A 34 16.21 -0.54 -11.21
CA HIS A 34 15.46 -1.77 -10.95
C HIS A 34 15.82 -2.34 -9.58
N GLY A 35 14.98 -3.24 -9.07
CA GLY A 35 15.30 -3.98 -7.84
C GLY A 35 16.48 -4.94 -8.05
N ASP A 36 17.04 -5.42 -6.95
CA ASP A 36 18.12 -6.42 -6.88
C ASP A 36 17.64 -7.87 -7.13
N ASP A 37 16.49 -8.04 -7.81
CA ASP A 37 15.93 -9.34 -8.18
C ASP A 37 16.73 -9.99 -9.32
N ILE A 38 16.80 -11.33 -9.32
CA ILE A 38 17.45 -12.10 -10.40
C ILE A 38 16.67 -11.95 -11.71
N THR A 39 17.31 -11.38 -12.73
CA THR A 39 16.68 -10.99 -14.01
C THR A 39 17.30 -11.72 -15.20
N LEU A 40 17.38 -13.05 -15.13
CA LEU A 40 17.91 -13.88 -16.23
C LEU A 40 16.80 -14.28 -17.22
N THR A 41 17.10 -14.39 -18.50
CA THR A 41 16.24 -15.01 -19.53
C THR A 41 16.23 -16.54 -19.38
N ALA A 42 15.43 -17.24 -20.20
CA ALA A 42 15.40 -18.72 -20.19
C ALA A 42 16.77 -19.34 -20.56
N ASP A 43 17.55 -18.62 -21.36
CA ASP A 43 18.91 -19.02 -21.79
C ASP A 43 20.00 -18.61 -20.79
N GLY A 44 19.61 -18.09 -19.61
CA GLY A 44 20.54 -17.67 -18.56
C GLY A 44 21.27 -16.34 -18.83
N LYS A 45 20.85 -15.57 -19.84
CA LYS A 45 21.41 -14.25 -20.14
C LYS A 45 20.70 -13.17 -19.32
N ASP A 46 21.42 -12.15 -18.87
CA ASP A 46 20.79 -11.01 -18.19
C ASP A 46 19.81 -10.27 -19.11
N THR A 47 18.59 -10.03 -18.62
CA THR A 47 17.51 -9.35 -19.36
C THR A 47 17.87 -7.90 -19.65
N TYR A 48 18.71 -7.28 -18.82
CA TYR A 48 19.15 -5.91 -18.93
C TYR A 48 20.62 -5.79 -19.37
N GLN A 49 21.20 -6.86 -19.94
CA GLN A 49 22.61 -6.89 -20.36
C GLN A 49 22.99 -5.66 -21.20
N GLU A 50 22.18 -5.33 -22.20
CA GLU A 50 22.42 -4.20 -23.10
C GLU A 50 22.55 -2.87 -22.34
N VAL A 51 21.66 -2.62 -21.37
CA VAL A 51 21.65 -1.38 -20.58
C VAL A 51 22.80 -1.37 -19.57
N LYS A 52 23.17 -2.53 -19.02
CA LYS A 52 24.34 -2.70 -18.15
C LYS A 52 25.65 -2.45 -18.89
N ASP A 53 25.78 -2.94 -20.12
CA ASP A 53 26.96 -2.74 -20.98
C ASP A 53 27.18 -1.24 -21.28
N HIS A 54 26.10 -0.47 -21.38
CA HIS A 54 26.14 0.99 -21.55
C HIS A 54 26.29 1.77 -20.24
N GLN A 55 26.46 1.09 -19.09
CA GLN A 55 26.58 1.70 -17.75
C GLN A 55 25.36 2.55 -17.31
N ARG A 56 24.19 2.27 -17.90
CA ARG A 56 22.92 3.00 -17.65
C ARG A 56 21.93 2.23 -16.79
N TYR A 57 22.43 1.29 -15.98
CA TYR A 57 21.63 0.49 -15.05
C TYR A 57 22.05 0.80 -13.61
N ARG A 58 21.07 0.95 -12.71
CA ARG A 58 21.27 1.13 -11.27
C ARG A 58 20.33 0.20 -10.49
N GLU A 59 20.76 -0.21 -9.31
CA GLU A 59 20.00 -1.11 -8.44
C GLU A 59 19.51 -0.36 -7.20
N CYS A 60 18.26 -0.61 -6.82
CA CYS A 60 17.73 -0.26 -5.52
C CYS A 60 17.47 -1.53 -4.70
N LYS A 61 17.64 -1.41 -3.38
CA LYS A 61 17.40 -2.53 -2.47
C LYS A 61 15.91 -2.84 -2.40
N ARG A 62 15.56 -4.12 -2.38
CA ARG A 62 14.20 -4.57 -2.11
C ARG A 62 13.69 -4.01 -0.77
N THR A 63 12.47 -3.46 -0.78
CA THR A 63 11.79 -3.01 0.44
C THR A 63 11.47 -4.20 1.34
N CYS A 64 12.04 -4.21 2.54
CA CYS A 64 11.74 -5.22 3.55
C CYS A 64 10.30 -5.09 4.04
N GLY A 65 9.63 -6.22 4.27
CA GLY A 65 8.39 -6.25 5.03
C GLY A 65 7.10 -6.33 4.23
N VAL A 66 7.18 -6.22 2.91
CA VAL A 66 6.00 -6.28 2.04
C VAL A 66 6.35 -6.92 0.70
N SER A 67 5.46 -7.76 0.19
CA SER A 67 5.50 -8.24 -1.19
C SER A 67 4.09 -8.57 -1.67
N THR A 68 3.87 -8.61 -2.97
CA THR A 68 2.56 -9.02 -3.52
C THR A 68 2.19 -10.43 -3.06
N THR A 69 3.15 -11.35 -2.96
CA THR A 69 2.91 -12.71 -2.46
C THR A 69 2.49 -12.74 -1.01
N ASP A 70 3.11 -11.93 -0.16
CA ASP A 70 2.71 -11.81 1.23
C ASP A 70 1.29 -11.23 1.34
N LEU A 71 1.00 -10.11 0.67
CA LEU A 71 -0.33 -9.49 0.71
C LEU A 71 -1.42 -10.43 0.20
N VAL A 72 -1.19 -11.14 -0.91
CA VAL A 72 -2.12 -12.17 -1.42
C VAL A 72 -2.29 -13.28 -0.39
N GLY A 73 -1.20 -13.74 0.24
CA GLY A 73 -1.24 -14.70 1.34
C GLY A 73 -2.14 -14.24 2.50
N ARG A 74 -2.01 -12.98 2.94
CA ARG A 74 -2.85 -12.39 4.00
C ARG A 74 -4.34 -12.34 3.62
N MET A 75 -4.64 -12.08 2.36
CA MET A 75 -6.01 -12.08 1.84
C MET A 75 -6.59 -13.51 1.78
N LEU A 76 -5.82 -14.49 1.31
CA LEU A 76 -6.28 -15.87 1.14
C LEU A 76 -6.38 -16.66 2.45
N LEU A 77 -5.46 -16.40 3.39
CA LEU A 77 -5.40 -17.11 4.67
C LEU A 77 -6.50 -16.70 5.64
N LEU A 78 -7.09 -15.51 5.45
CA LEU A 78 -8.06 -14.92 6.38
C LEU A 78 -7.58 -14.92 7.85
N THR A 79 -6.26 -14.87 8.07
CA THR A 79 -5.66 -14.87 9.42
C THR A 79 -5.49 -13.45 9.95
N LYS A 80 -5.55 -13.27 11.27
CA LYS A 80 -5.30 -11.98 11.96
C LYS A 80 -3.90 -11.86 12.58
N ASN A 81 -3.01 -12.83 12.33
CA ASN A 81 -1.75 -12.95 13.06
C ASN A 81 -0.74 -11.85 12.69
N HIS A 82 -0.95 -11.12 11.59
CA HIS A 82 -0.19 -9.90 11.27
C HIS A 82 -0.55 -8.71 12.16
N HIS A 83 -1.63 -8.79 12.95
CA HIS A 83 -2.03 -7.76 13.94
C HIS A 83 -1.41 -7.94 15.32
N THR A 84 -0.86 -9.13 15.63
CA THR A 84 -0.37 -9.49 16.97
C THR A 84 1.15 -9.51 17.02
N GLN A 85 1.75 -8.84 18.01
CA GLN A 85 3.20 -8.83 18.22
C GLN A 85 3.77 -10.10 18.90
N ASP A 86 2.96 -11.01 19.47
CA ASP A 86 3.46 -12.13 20.31
C ASP A 86 2.99 -13.57 19.98
N GLU A 87 3.94 -14.49 20.23
CA GLU A 87 3.97 -15.96 20.45
C GLU A 87 3.65 -17.01 19.35
N HIS A 88 2.89 -16.72 18.29
CA HIS A 88 2.57 -17.76 17.27
C HIS A 88 3.17 -17.52 15.88
N ILE A 89 4.36 -16.92 15.84
CA ILE A 89 5.10 -16.55 14.62
C ILE A 89 5.51 -17.78 13.82
N GLU A 90 6.07 -18.78 14.49
CA GLU A 90 6.59 -19.99 13.84
C GLU A 90 5.49 -20.73 13.08
N GLN A 91 4.29 -20.86 13.67
CA GLN A 91 3.14 -21.51 13.05
C GLN A 91 2.64 -20.76 11.79
N HIS A 92 2.82 -19.44 11.72
CA HIS A 92 2.41 -18.63 10.57
C HIS A 92 3.47 -18.66 9.47
N VAL A 93 4.75 -18.65 9.82
CA VAL A 93 5.85 -18.92 8.88
C VAL A 93 5.70 -20.34 8.31
N GLU A 94 5.40 -21.35 9.13
CA GLU A 94 5.12 -22.73 8.69
C GLU A 94 3.88 -22.82 7.77
N ARG A 95 2.81 -22.06 8.05
CA ARG A 95 1.59 -22.08 7.22
C ARG A 95 1.69 -21.27 5.94
N ALA A 96 2.35 -20.12 5.96
CA ALA A 96 2.73 -19.41 4.75
C ALA A 96 3.73 -20.23 3.92
N ARG A 97 4.66 -20.97 4.58
CA ARG A 97 5.50 -22.01 3.96
C ARG A 97 4.69 -23.18 3.41
N SER A 98 3.50 -23.48 3.93
CA SER A 98 2.63 -24.54 3.38
C SER A 98 1.81 -24.08 2.17
N LEU A 99 1.70 -22.76 1.97
CA LEU A 99 1.06 -22.14 0.80
C LEU A 99 2.07 -21.72 -0.28
N SER A 100 3.32 -21.44 0.09
CA SER A 100 4.47 -21.58 -0.82
C SER A 100 4.72 -23.07 -0.99
N THR A 101 4.96 -23.55 -2.20
CA THR A 101 4.80 -24.99 -2.48
C THR A 101 6.00 -25.87 -2.11
N ASP A 102 7.01 -25.35 -1.42
CA ASP A 102 8.17 -26.11 -1.00
C ASP A 102 8.50 -25.92 0.49
N ASN A 103 8.28 -26.97 1.28
CA ASN A 103 8.74 -27.09 2.68
C ASN A 103 10.28 -27.13 2.82
N VAL A 104 11.04 -26.97 1.72
CA VAL A 104 12.51 -27.12 1.66
C VAL A 104 13.19 -25.94 0.95
N ALA A 105 12.50 -25.16 0.11
CA ALA A 105 13.12 -24.07 -0.64
C ALA A 105 13.21 -22.79 0.19
N MET A 106 14.33 -22.62 0.90
CA MET A 106 14.70 -21.34 1.50
C MET A 106 15.15 -20.35 0.43
N SER A 107 14.24 -19.85 -0.41
CA SER A 107 14.51 -18.64 -1.19
C SER A 107 14.61 -17.45 -0.23
N PRO A 108 15.73 -16.70 -0.21
CA PRO A 108 15.84 -15.47 0.57
C PRO A 108 14.80 -14.41 0.18
N TRP A 109 14.19 -14.53 -1.00
CA TRP A 109 13.47 -13.48 -1.71
C TRP A 109 11.94 -13.60 -1.64
N THR A 110 11.41 -14.79 -1.32
CA THR A 110 9.98 -15.05 -1.09
C THR A 110 9.59 -15.04 0.39
N ARG A 111 10.51 -14.66 1.28
CA ARG A 111 10.26 -14.61 2.73
C ARG A 111 9.09 -13.65 3.01
N VAL A 112 8.09 -14.14 3.74
CA VAL A 112 7.09 -13.30 4.43
C VAL A 112 7.86 -12.48 5.45
N SER A 113 8.43 -11.37 4.99
CA SER A 113 9.22 -10.46 5.80
C SER A 113 8.24 -9.55 6.53
N ARG A 114 8.46 -9.33 7.82
CA ARG A 114 7.65 -8.41 8.62
C ARG A 114 8.12 -7.00 8.39
N PHE A 115 7.19 -6.09 8.13
CA PHE A 115 7.52 -4.67 8.09
C PHE A 115 7.89 -4.20 9.50
N ILE A 116 9.11 -3.70 9.66
CA ILE A 116 9.60 -3.12 10.92
C ILE A 116 9.67 -1.61 10.69
N PRO A 117 8.71 -0.83 11.22
CA PRO A 117 8.75 0.62 11.07
C PRO A 117 9.95 1.20 11.81
N THR A 118 10.63 2.15 11.18
CA THR A 118 11.65 2.98 11.82
C THR A 118 11.28 4.45 11.64
N THR A 119 11.80 5.30 12.51
CA THR A 119 11.66 6.76 12.36
C THR A 119 12.24 7.23 11.02
N THR A 120 13.36 6.65 10.58
CA THR A 120 13.98 6.92 9.28
C THR A 120 13.02 6.64 8.13
N THR A 121 12.37 5.47 8.12
CA THR A 121 11.42 5.12 7.05
C THR A 121 10.23 6.08 7.01
N ILE A 122 9.74 6.54 8.16
CA ILE A 122 8.66 7.53 8.19
C ILE A 122 9.16 8.87 7.63
N LEU A 123 10.36 9.32 8.00
CA LEU A 123 10.94 10.57 7.51
C LEU A 123 11.21 10.56 5.99
N GLU A 124 11.60 9.41 5.43
CA GLU A 124 11.75 9.25 3.97
C GLU A 124 10.43 9.45 3.21
N PHE A 125 9.30 9.10 3.85
CA PHE A 125 7.95 9.20 3.27
C PHE A 125 7.21 10.48 3.68
N ALA A 126 7.56 11.15 4.77
CA ALA A 126 6.91 12.38 5.19
C ALA A 126 7.46 13.59 4.42
N GLU A 127 6.61 14.60 4.16
CA GLU A 127 7.11 15.89 3.66
C GLU A 127 7.74 16.74 4.77
N GLY A 128 7.27 16.56 6.01
CA GLY A 128 7.80 17.25 7.20
C GLY A 128 7.55 18.76 7.22
N ARG A 129 6.60 19.28 6.41
CA ARG A 129 6.29 20.71 6.33
C ARG A 129 4.95 20.98 7.03
N PRO A 130 4.89 21.86 8.04
CA PRO A 130 3.62 22.23 8.67
C PRO A 130 2.76 23.09 7.72
N PRO A 131 1.44 23.19 7.95
CA PRO A 131 0.58 24.10 7.21
C PRO A 131 1.01 25.54 7.40
N LYS A 132 0.96 26.35 6.34
CA LYS A 132 1.19 27.80 6.45
C LYS A 132 0.00 28.45 7.15
N PRO A 133 0.18 29.63 7.78
CA PRO A 133 -0.92 30.34 8.43
C PRO A 133 -2.11 30.69 7.52
N THR A 134 -1.89 30.73 6.20
CA THR A 134 -2.91 31.00 5.18
C THR A 134 -3.55 29.75 4.60
N ASP A 135 -2.99 28.57 4.87
CA ASP A 135 -3.43 27.31 4.27
C ASP A 135 -4.75 26.88 4.90
N LYS A 136 -5.71 26.48 4.06
CA LYS A 136 -6.93 25.84 4.53
C LYS A 136 -6.67 24.35 4.78
N VAL A 137 -6.78 23.94 6.04
CA VAL A 137 -6.54 22.57 6.49
C VAL A 137 -7.81 21.73 6.29
N VAL A 138 -7.63 20.63 5.56
CA VAL A 138 -8.65 19.62 5.27
C VAL A 138 -8.31 18.35 6.01
N TYR A 139 -9.30 17.74 6.65
CA TYR A 139 -9.16 16.46 7.34
C TYR A 139 -10.05 15.39 6.72
N VAL A 140 -9.49 14.21 6.55
CA VAL A 140 -10.22 12.98 6.17
C VAL A 140 -9.80 11.86 7.10
N THR A 141 -10.66 10.87 7.33
CA THR A 141 -10.32 9.71 8.18
C THR A 141 -10.83 8.42 7.57
N GLY A 142 -10.13 7.31 7.81
CA GLY A 142 -10.54 6.01 7.28
C GLY A 142 -9.56 4.88 7.56
N SER A 143 -9.88 3.69 7.03
CA SER A 143 -8.93 2.56 7.08
C SER A 143 -7.77 2.74 6.11
N PHE A 144 -8.02 3.17 4.87
CA PHE A 144 -7.02 3.22 3.80
C PHE A 144 -6.25 1.90 3.64
N ASP A 145 -6.95 0.78 3.84
CA ASP A 145 -6.41 -0.57 3.73
C ASP A 145 -6.27 -0.98 2.26
N LEU A 146 -5.15 -1.63 1.91
CA LEU A 146 -4.72 -1.89 0.52
C LEU A 146 -4.89 -0.65 -0.37
N PHE A 147 -4.15 0.43 -0.07
CA PHE A 147 -4.30 1.72 -0.75
C PHE A 147 -4.43 1.57 -2.29
N HIS A 148 -5.52 2.09 -2.85
CA HIS A 148 -5.99 1.78 -4.20
C HIS A 148 -6.57 3.01 -4.90
N ILE A 149 -6.95 2.86 -6.17
CA ILE A 149 -7.37 3.99 -7.03
C ILE A 149 -8.58 4.75 -6.46
N GLY A 150 -9.52 4.05 -5.83
CA GLY A 150 -10.64 4.71 -5.14
C GLY A 150 -10.20 5.64 -4.01
N HIS A 151 -9.18 5.27 -3.21
CA HIS A 151 -8.64 6.16 -2.19
C HIS A 151 -7.93 7.36 -2.84
N LEU A 152 -7.14 7.13 -3.90
CA LEU A 152 -6.46 8.22 -4.59
C LEU A 152 -7.46 9.23 -5.18
N ALA A 153 -8.47 8.77 -5.92
CA ALA A 153 -9.50 9.63 -6.50
C ALA A 153 -10.27 10.40 -5.43
N PHE A 154 -10.59 9.75 -4.31
CA PHE A 154 -11.19 10.42 -3.15
C PHE A 154 -10.28 11.51 -2.56
N LEU A 155 -8.99 11.22 -2.35
CA LEU A 155 -8.04 12.18 -1.77
C LEU A 155 -7.77 13.36 -2.71
N GLU A 156 -7.72 13.13 -4.02
CA GLU A 156 -7.64 14.20 -5.03
C GLU A 156 -8.85 15.13 -4.94
N LYS A 157 -10.06 14.58 -4.80
CA LYS A 157 -11.29 15.36 -4.60
C LYS A 157 -11.30 16.09 -3.25
N ALA A 158 -10.87 15.44 -2.18
CA ALA A 158 -10.79 16.06 -0.86
C ALA A 158 -9.77 17.22 -0.85
N LYS A 159 -8.68 17.09 -1.60
CA LYS A 159 -7.66 18.14 -1.73
C LYS A 159 -8.20 19.41 -2.40
N GLU A 160 -9.23 19.34 -3.23
CA GLU A 160 -9.87 20.53 -3.82
C GLU A 160 -10.50 21.47 -2.76
N PHE A 161 -10.73 20.98 -1.53
CA PHE A 161 -11.35 21.76 -0.45
C PHE A 161 -10.37 22.60 0.36
N GLY A 162 -9.05 22.50 0.13
CA GLY A 162 -8.05 23.31 0.83
C GLY A 162 -6.60 22.97 0.49
N ASP A 163 -5.67 23.70 1.09
CA ASP A 163 -4.26 23.70 0.70
C ASP A 163 -3.42 22.67 1.43
N TYR A 164 -3.91 22.12 2.55
CA TYR A 164 -3.19 21.16 3.39
C TYR A 164 -4.10 19.98 3.79
N LEU A 165 -3.78 18.77 3.34
CA LEU A 165 -4.61 17.59 3.58
C LEU A 165 -3.99 16.68 4.64
N ILE A 166 -4.73 16.49 5.73
CA ILE A 166 -4.42 15.60 6.83
C ILE A 166 -5.27 14.33 6.71
N VAL A 167 -4.64 13.17 6.71
CA VAL A 167 -5.31 11.87 6.63
C VAL A 167 -5.20 11.14 7.98
N GLY A 168 -6.32 10.99 8.66
CA GLY A 168 -6.48 10.15 9.85
C GLY A 168 -6.52 8.67 9.48
N ILE A 169 -5.58 7.90 10.03
CA ILE A 169 -5.48 6.46 9.81
C ILE A 169 -5.99 5.75 11.07
N LEU A 170 -7.15 5.12 10.96
CA LEU A 170 -7.75 4.38 12.07
C LEU A 170 -6.83 3.23 12.54
N SER A 171 -6.86 2.92 13.84
CA SER A 171 -6.11 1.79 14.41
C SER A 171 -6.55 0.44 13.84
N ASP A 172 -5.67 -0.56 13.87
CA ASP A 172 -5.99 -1.90 13.37
C ASP A 172 -7.18 -2.52 14.13
N GLN A 173 -7.24 -2.28 15.44
CA GLN A 173 -8.34 -2.73 16.31
C GLN A 173 -9.67 -2.07 15.92
N THR A 174 -9.67 -0.75 15.72
CA THR A 174 -10.87 -0.01 15.28
C THR A 174 -11.34 -0.52 13.93
N VAL A 175 -10.43 -0.73 12.96
CA VAL A 175 -10.79 -1.24 11.64
C VAL A 175 -11.38 -2.64 11.72
N ASN A 176 -10.78 -3.53 12.52
CA ASN A 176 -11.32 -4.88 12.72
C ASN A 176 -12.70 -4.86 13.41
N GLN A 177 -12.94 -3.93 14.34
CA GLN A 177 -14.23 -3.83 15.02
C GLN A 177 -15.38 -3.54 14.05
N TYR A 178 -15.21 -2.61 13.11
CA TYR A 178 -16.29 -2.23 12.19
C TYR A 178 -16.35 -3.10 10.92
N LYS A 179 -15.22 -3.55 10.35
CA LYS A 179 -15.20 -4.42 9.15
C LYS A 179 -15.26 -5.90 9.46
N GLY A 180 -14.80 -6.32 10.64
CA GLY A 180 -14.69 -7.72 11.00
C GLY A 180 -13.62 -8.49 10.20
N SER A 181 -13.78 -9.81 10.17
CA SER A 181 -12.92 -10.72 9.39
C SER A 181 -11.42 -10.48 9.65
N ASN A 182 -10.58 -10.60 8.62
CA ASN A 182 -9.13 -10.40 8.67
C ASN A 182 -8.70 -8.94 8.41
N HIS A 183 -9.63 -7.98 8.39
CA HIS A 183 -9.28 -6.57 8.18
C HIS A 183 -8.62 -5.93 9.41
N PRO A 184 -7.72 -4.97 9.23
CA PRO A 184 -7.14 -4.57 7.94
C PRO A 184 -6.12 -5.59 7.44
N ILE A 185 -5.94 -5.73 6.13
CA ILE A 185 -4.92 -6.61 5.53
C ILE A 185 -3.51 -6.06 5.80
N MET A 186 -3.37 -4.73 5.75
CA MET A 186 -2.15 -4.01 6.08
C MET A 186 -2.23 -3.44 7.49
N SER A 187 -1.17 -3.60 8.26
CA SER A 187 -1.02 -2.96 9.58
C SER A 187 -1.06 -1.44 9.48
N ILE A 188 -1.30 -0.76 10.59
CA ILE A 188 -1.30 0.71 10.66
C ILE A 188 -0.02 1.32 10.07
N HIS A 189 1.14 0.75 10.35
CA HIS A 189 2.41 1.28 9.88
C HIS A 189 2.59 1.14 8.36
N GLU A 190 2.14 0.01 7.79
CA GLU A 190 2.14 -0.19 6.34
C GLU A 190 1.15 0.76 5.64
N ARG A 191 -0.02 0.99 6.24
CA ARG A 191 -1.05 1.90 5.72
C ARG A 191 -0.60 3.36 5.75
N VAL A 192 0.05 3.79 6.84
CA VAL A 192 0.66 5.12 6.95
C VAL A 192 1.62 5.39 5.80
N LEU A 193 2.58 4.49 5.53
CA LEU A 193 3.52 4.69 4.43
C LEU A 193 2.84 4.67 3.07
N SER A 194 1.84 3.81 2.90
CA SER A 194 1.06 3.73 1.67
C SER A 194 0.34 5.04 1.37
N VAL A 195 -0.16 5.73 2.40
CA VAL A 195 -0.86 7.01 2.27
C VAL A 195 0.12 8.17 2.08
N LEU A 196 1.22 8.22 2.83
CA LEU A 196 2.26 9.26 2.73
C LEU A 196 2.97 9.29 1.36
N ALA A 197 2.91 8.19 0.59
CA ALA A 197 3.54 8.11 -0.72
C ALA A 197 2.84 8.95 -1.80
N TYR A 198 1.59 9.41 -1.59
CA TYR A 198 0.78 10.04 -2.62
C TYR A 198 0.74 11.57 -2.53
N LYS A 199 0.78 12.22 -3.71
CA LYS A 199 0.85 13.68 -3.90
C LYS A 199 -0.20 14.50 -3.12
N PRO A 200 -1.48 14.08 -3.00
CA PRO A 200 -2.47 14.91 -2.33
C PRO A 200 -2.24 15.05 -0.81
N VAL A 201 -1.50 14.12 -0.20
CA VAL A 201 -1.37 13.98 1.26
C VAL A 201 -0.19 14.80 1.78
N ASN A 202 -0.44 15.65 2.79
CA ASN A 202 0.61 16.41 3.45
C ASN A 202 0.99 15.83 4.82
N GLU A 203 0.01 15.33 5.56
CA GLU A 203 0.22 14.80 6.91
C GLU A 203 -0.68 13.60 7.19
N VAL A 204 -0.24 12.75 8.11
CA VAL A 204 -0.98 11.58 8.57
C VAL A 204 -1.10 11.56 10.09
N VAL A 205 -2.32 11.35 10.59
CA VAL A 205 -2.56 11.10 12.02
C VAL A 205 -2.59 9.60 12.26
N PHE A 206 -1.66 9.11 13.07
CA PHE A 206 -1.48 7.68 13.34
C PHE A 206 -2.46 7.25 14.42
N GLY A 207 -3.30 6.26 14.15
CA GLY A 207 -4.25 5.75 15.13
C GLY A 207 -5.34 6.76 15.46
N ALA A 208 -5.82 7.46 14.43
CA ALA A 208 -6.91 8.41 14.58
C ALA A 208 -8.14 7.72 15.25
N PRO A 209 -8.85 8.42 16.15
CA PRO A 209 -10.07 7.91 16.73
C PRO A 209 -11.14 7.70 15.66
N TYR A 210 -12.07 6.78 15.93
CA TYR A 210 -13.20 6.54 15.05
C TYR A 210 -14.10 7.77 14.92
N GLU A 211 -14.41 8.40 16.06
CA GLU A 211 -15.15 9.66 16.12
C GLU A 211 -14.20 10.85 15.95
N ILE A 212 -14.61 11.84 15.16
CA ILE A 212 -13.87 13.08 15.00
C ILE A 212 -14.16 13.97 16.20
N THR A 213 -13.17 14.09 17.10
CA THR A 213 -13.30 14.87 18.33
C THR A 213 -13.00 16.36 18.08
N SER A 214 -13.49 17.21 18.98
CA SER A 214 -13.14 18.64 18.98
C SER A 214 -11.63 18.84 19.10
N ASP A 215 -10.95 18.04 19.92
CA ASP A 215 -9.50 18.14 20.14
C ASP A 215 -8.70 18.01 18.84
N ILE A 216 -9.06 17.08 17.94
CA ILE A 216 -8.38 16.94 16.64
C ILE A 216 -8.65 18.14 15.74
N LEU A 217 -9.90 18.59 15.69
CA LEU A 217 -10.29 19.73 14.86
C LEU A 217 -9.59 21.01 15.33
N ASP A 218 -9.46 21.21 16.63
CA ASP A 218 -8.85 22.39 17.23
C ASP A 218 -7.31 22.32 17.18
N GLN A 219 -6.72 21.16 17.48
CA GLN A 219 -5.26 20.95 17.44
C GLN A 219 -4.68 21.21 16.05
N PHE A 220 -5.33 20.70 15.01
CA PHE A 220 -4.84 20.87 13.64
C PHE A 220 -5.45 22.08 12.94
N ASN A 221 -6.30 22.86 13.63
CA ASN A 221 -7.06 23.95 13.06
C ASN A 221 -7.72 23.50 11.74
N VAL A 222 -8.64 22.54 11.80
CA VAL A 222 -9.31 21.96 10.63
C VAL A 222 -10.46 22.87 10.18
N GLN A 223 -10.49 23.24 8.89
CA GLN A 223 -11.57 24.05 8.30
C GLN A 223 -12.57 23.23 7.48
N ALA A 224 -12.22 22.02 7.07
CA ALA A 224 -13.11 21.15 6.30
C ALA A 224 -12.85 19.69 6.64
N VAL A 225 -13.92 18.93 6.84
CA VAL A 225 -13.90 17.48 7.01
C VAL A 225 -14.60 16.84 5.83
N ILE A 226 -13.88 16.01 5.08
CA ILE A 226 -14.42 15.41 3.85
C ILE A 226 -14.64 13.92 4.06
N ASN A 227 -15.83 13.45 3.69
CA ASN A 227 -16.17 12.03 3.65
C ASN A 227 -16.49 11.60 2.21
N GLY A 228 -16.12 10.36 1.87
CA GLY A 228 -16.45 9.79 0.57
C GLY A 228 -17.91 9.31 0.57
N PHE A 229 -18.69 9.77 -0.40
CA PHE A 229 -20.04 9.25 -0.63
C PHE A 229 -19.95 7.79 -1.11
N ARG A 230 -20.82 6.94 -0.56
CA ARG A 230 -21.03 5.57 -1.02
C ARG A 230 -22.50 5.24 -0.96
N ASP A 231 -23.00 4.57 -1.99
CA ASP A 231 -24.33 3.96 -1.93
C ASP A 231 -24.34 2.90 -0.82
N ASN A 232 -25.23 3.08 0.16
CA ASN A 232 -25.25 2.40 1.46
C ASN A 232 -25.52 0.87 1.43
N ASN A 233 -25.38 0.21 0.29
CA ASN A 233 -25.81 -1.18 0.11
C ASN A 233 -24.76 -2.26 0.44
N SER A 234 -23.55 -1.92 0.89
CA SER A 234 -22.48 -2.93 1.01
C SER A 234 -21.63 -2.91 2.29
N SER A 235 -21.81 -1.95 3.19
CA SER A 235 -21.01 -1.93 4.43
C SER A 235 -21.80 -2.54 5.58
N VAL A 236 -21.60 -3.83 5.84
CA VAL A 236 -22.04 -4.45 7.11
C VAL A 236 -21.19 -3.85 8.22
N VAL A 237 -21.60 -2.68 8.73
CA VAL A 237 -21.00 -2.10 9.93
C VAL A 237 -21.46 -2.96 11.10
N ASN A 238 -20.50 -3.56 11.80
CA ASN A 238 -20.79 -4.38 12.96
C ASN A 238 -21.60 -3.55 14.00
N SER A 239 -22.62 -4.17 14.60
CA SER A 239 -23.75 -3.49 15.26
C SER A 239 -23.38 -2.57 16.44
N SER A 240 -22.17 -2.71 17.00
CA SER A 240 -21.72 -1.94 18.17
C SER A 240 -21.33 -0.49 17.86
N LEU A 241 -20.89 -0.18 16.63
CA LEU A 241 -20.49 1.16 16.20
C LEU A 241 -21.51 1.84 15.27
N ALA A 242 -22.56 1.12 14.87
CA ALA A 242 -23.58 1.60 13.93
C ALA A 242 -24.46 2.73 14.51
N SER A 243 -24.50 2.90 15.84
CA SER A 243 -25.29 3.93 16.51
C SER A 243 -24.56 5.27 16.67
N ILE A 244 -23.27 5.34 16.34
CA ILE A 244 -22.44 6.52 16.53
C ILE A 244 -22.17 7.16 15.16
N ASP A 245 -22.51 8.44 15.02
CA ASP A 245 -22.13 9.23 13.84
C ASP A 245 -20.71 9.81 14.05
N PRO A 246 -19.66 9.25 13.44
CA PRO A 246 -18.29 9.69 13.65
C PRO A 246 -18.04 11.14 13.19
N PHE A 247 -18.94 11.70 12.37
CA PHE A 247 -18.84 13.06 11.84
C PHE A 247 -19.76 14.07 12.55
N ALA A 248 -20.42 13.67 13.64
CA ALA A 248 -21.39 14.52 14.36
C ALA A 248 -20.81 15.90 14.72
N GLU A 249 -19.55 15.92 15.18
CA GLU A 249 -18.87 17.15 15.56
C GLU A 249 -18.58 18.07 14.37
N ALA A 250 -18.09 17.51 13.26
CA ALA A 250 -17.84 18.26 12.03
C ALA A 250 -19.14 18.83 11.43
N LYS A 251 -20.23 18.07 11.50
CA LYS A 251 -21.58 18.50 11.11
C LYS A 251 -22.08 19.63 12.01
N ARG A 252 -21.90 19.51 13.32
CA ARG A 252 -22.24 20.56 14.32
C ARG A 252 -21.52 21.88 14.03
N ARG A 253 -20.27 21.82 13.58
CA ARG A 253 -19.45 22.99 13.20
C ARG A 253 -19.73 23.51 11.79
N GLY A 254 -20.54 22.80 10.98
CA GLY A 254 -20.86 23.20 9.61
C GLY A 254 -19.69 23.06 8.62
N ILE A 255 -18.69 22.23 8.95
CA ILE A 255 -17.47 22.03 8.14
C ILE A 255 -17.42 20.63 7.48
N TYR A 256 -18.51 19.85 7.57
CA TYR A 256 -18.62 18.54 6.96
C TYR A 256 -19.06 18.63 5.49
N HIS A 257 -18.37 17.92 4.61
CA HIS A 257 -18.72 17.79 3.20
C HIS A 257 -18.62 16.34 2.73
N GLU A 258 -19.50 15.97 1.79
CA GLU A 258 -19.46 14.68 1.11
C GLU A 258 -19.03 14.86 -0.34
N VAL A 259 -18.19 13.94 -0.82
CA VAL A 259 -17.71 13.95 -2.20
C VAL A 259 -17.83 12.57 -2.81
N ASP A 260 -18.25 12.51 -4.07
CA ASP A 260 -18.16 11.29 -4.85
C ASP A 260 -16.76 11.20 -5.48
N SER A 261 -16.08 10.09 -5.23
CA SER A 261 -14.77 9.80 -5.83
C SER A 261 -14.86 9.40 -7.30
N GLY A 262 -16.06 9.05 -7.80
CA GLY A 262 -16.26 8.51 -9.15
C GLY A 262 -15.68 7.10 -9.35
N SER A 263 -15.26 6.43 -8.27
CA SER A 263 -14.67 5.08 -8.29
C SER A 263 -15.47 4.15 -7.38
N ASP A 264 -15.84 2.99 -7.91
CA ASP A 264 -16.47 1.89 -7.17
C ASP A 264 -15.46 1.00 -6.41
N MET A 265 -14.15 1.13 -6.69
CA MET A 265 -13.10 0.29 -6.13
C MET A 265 -13.10 0.28 -4.59
N THR A 266 -13.09 -0.92 -4.01
CA THR A 266 -13.01 -1.16 -2.56
C THR A 266 -11.93 -2.20 -2.23
N THR A 267 -11.48 -2.22 -0.98
CA THR A 267 -10.62 -3.29 -0.46
C THR A 267 -11.24 -4.67 -0.71
N ASP A 268 -12.55 -4.82 -0.51
CA ASP A 268 -13.26 -6.09 -0.67
C ASP A 268 -13.31 -6.52 -2.14
N LEU A 269 -13.59 -5.60 -3.06
CA LEU A 269 -13.54 -5.87 -4.51
C LEU A 269 -12.14 -6.27 -4.97
N ILE A 270 -11.08 -5.69 -4.40
CA ILE A 270 -9.70 -6.10 -4.69
C ILE A 270 -9.47 -7.52 -4.21
N ILE A 271 -9.90 -7.85 -2.99
CA ILE A 271 -9.80 -9.19 -2.43
C ILE A 271 -10.56 -10.19 -3.30
N ASP A 272 -11.80 -9.90 -3.68
CA ASP A 272 -12.62 -10.77 -4.53
C ASP A 272 -11.99 -11.00 -5.90
N ARG A 273 -11.46 -9.94 -6.52
CA ARG A 273 -10.72 -10.04 -7.79
C ARG A 273 -9.48 -10.92 -7.65
N ILE A 274 -8.71 -10.77 -6.58
CA ILE A 274 -7.51 -11.58 -6.34
C ILE A 274 -7.87 -13.05 -6.08
N ILE A 275 -8.93 -13.31 -5.32
CA ILE A 275 -9.43 -14.67 -5.05
C ILE A 275 -9.89 -15.35 -6.35
N HIS A 276 -10.60 -14.62 -7.24
CA HIS A 276 -11.03 -15.18 -8.53
C HIS A 276 -9.86 -15.63 -9.41
N HIS A 277 -8.75 -14.89 -9.38
CA HIS A 277 -7.54 -15.20 -10.16
C HIS A 277 -6.52 -16.09 -9.40
N ARG A 278 -6.91 -16.66 -8.26
CA ARG A 278 -6.02 -17.43 -7.37
C ARG A 278 -5.26 -18.56 -8.07
N LEU A 279 -5.95 -19.36 -8.89
CA LEU A 279 -5.35 -20.53 -9.57
C LEU A 279 -4.24 -20.12 -10.56
N GLU A 280 -4.43 -19.00 -11.26
CA GLU A 280 -3.43 -18.45 -12.18
C GLU A 280 -2.24 -17.90 -11.41
N TYR A 281 -2.49 -17.25 -10.27
CA TYR A 281 -1.48 -16.72 -9.37
C TYR A 281 -0.56 -17.82 -8.80
N GLU A 282 -1.15 -18.87 -8.24
CA GLU A 282 -0.43 -20.02 -7.69
C GLU A 282 0.45 -20.69 -8.77
N THR A 283 -0.09 -20.82 -9.99
CA THR A 283 0.65 -21.41 -11.12
C THR A 283 1.85 -20.56 -11.55
N ARG A 284 1.70 -19.23 -11.56
CA ARG A 284 2.79 -18.30 -11.92
C ARG A 284 3.89 -18.28 -10.87
N ASN A 285 3.53 -18.27 -9.58
CA ASN A 285 4.52 -18.25 -8.49
C ASN A 285 5.36 -19.53 -8.46
N LYS A 286 4.73 -20.71 -8.68
CA LYS A 286 5.45 -21.99 -8.84
C LYS A 286 6.54 -21.92 -9.91
N LYS A 287 6.27 -21.27 -11.03
CA LYS A 287 7.27 -21.11 -12.12
C LYS A 287 8.40 -20.18 -11.71
N LYS A 288 8.11 -19.09 -10.98
CA LYS A 288 9.12 -18.12 -10.52
C LYS A 288 10.04 -18.72 -9.46
N GLU A 289 9.48 -19.36 -8.43
CA GLU A 289 10.25 -20.01 -7.35
C GLU A 289 11.17 -21.10 -7.90
N LYS A 290 10.67 -21.94 -8.83
CA LYS A 290 11.49 -22.96 -9.47
C LYS A 290 12.70 -22.35 -10.20
N LYS A 291 12.48 -21.26 -10.94
CA LYS A 291 13.56 -20.56 -11.65
C LYS A 291 14.59 -19.97 -10.68
N GLU A 292 14.14 -19.35 -9.59
CA GLU A 292 15.03 -18.81 -8.55
C GLU A 292 15.86 -19.91 -7.87
N ALA A 293 15.24 -21.04 -7.54
CA ALA A 293 15.93 -22.18 -6.94
C ALA A 293 16.95 -22.83 -7.87
N ASP A 294 16.64 -22.95 -9.16
CA ASP A 294 17.55 -23.50 -10.17
C ASP A 294 18.77 -22.58 -10.35
N VAL A 295 18.59 -21.26 -10.32
CA VAL A 295 19.69 -20.28 -10.41
C VAL A 295 20.52 -20.25 -9.13
N ALA A 296 19.90 -20.29 -7.94
CA ALA A 296 20.62 -20.31 -6.67
C ALA A 296 21.54 -21.54 -6.55
N LYS A 297 21.09 -22.70 -7.02
CA LYS A 297 21.90 -23.93 -7.14
C LYS A 297 23.04 -23.78 -8.14
N ALA A 298 22.79 -23.14 -9.29
CA ALA A 298 23.83 -22.90 -10.30
C ALA A 298 24.91 -21.91 -9.83
N MET A 299 24.58 -20.99 -8.91
CA MET A 299 25.48 -19.97 -8.37
C MET A 299 26.16 -20.35 -7.05
N ASN A 300 26.01 -21.59 -6.55
CA ASN A 300 26.59 -22.07 -5.28
C ASN A 300 26.24 -21.20 -4.05
N LEU A 301 25.06 -20.57 -4.05
CA LEU A 301 24.58 -19.74 -2.93
C LEU A 301 23.81 -20.55 -1.87
N ILE A 302 23.63 -21.87 -2.09
CA ILE A 302 22.98 -22.84 -1.19
C ILE A 302 23.72 -24.17 -1.28
#